data_AF-G0PGJ6-F1
#
_entry.id   AF-G0PGJ6-F1
#
_cell.length_a   1.000
_cell.length_b   1.000
_cell.length_c   1.000
_cell.angle_alpha   90.00
_cell.angle_beta   90.00
_cell.angle_gamma   90.00
#
_symmetry.space_group_name_H-M   'P 1'
#
loop_
_entity.id
_entity.type
_entity.pdbx_description
1 polymer ?
#
loop_
_entity_poly.entity_id
_entity_poly.type
_entity_poly.pdbx_seq_one_letter_code
_entity_poly.pdbx_strand_id
1 'polypeptide(L)'
;MSVCALLLTCALFAAPAFGSLQERRLYEDLMRNYNNLERPVANHSEPVTVHLKVALQQIIDVDEKNQVVYVNAWLDYVRFSTPQSSVTLFFQTWKDYNLVWDQAEYGNITDVRFPAGKIWKPDVLLYNSVDTNFDSTYQTNMIVYSSGLVHWVPPGIFKISCKIDIQWFPFDEQKCFFKFGSWTYDGYKLDLQPATGGFDISEYLPNGEWALPLTTVERNEKFYDCCPEPYPDVHFYLHMRRRTLYYGFNLIMPCILTTLMTLLGFTLPPDAGEKITLQITVLLSICFFLSIVSEMSPPTSEAVPLLGIFFTCCMIVVTASTVFTVYVLNLHYRTPETHDMGPWTRNLLLYWIPWILRMKRPGHNLTYASLPPLFTSKPNRHSESLIRNIKDNEHSLSRANSFDADCRLNQYIMTQSVSNGLTSMASIPSTMISSANGTSTDVSQQATLLILHRIYHELKIVTKRMIEGDKEEQASNNWKFAAMVVDRLCLYVFTIFIIASTIGIFWSAPYLVA
;
A
#
# COMPACT_ATOMS: atom_id res chain seq x y z
N MET A 1 -73.46 6.11 -44.83
CA MET A 1 -74.32 6.93 -43.92
C MET A 1 -73.99 6.80 -42.44
N SER A 2 -73.27 5.78 -41.96
CA SER A 2 -73.01 5.62 -40.51
C SER A 2 -71.90 6.52 -39.93
N VAL A 3 -70.88 6.87 -40.72
CA VAL A 3 -69.71 7.61 -40.22
C VAL A 3 -70.00 9.12 -40.04
N CYS A 4 -70.79 9.73 -40.93
CA CYS A 4 -71.22 11.13 -40.75
C CYS A 4 -72.13 11.33 -39.54
N ALA A 5 -72.99 10.35 -39.23
CA ALA A 5 -73.87 10.43 -38.07
C ALA A 5 -73.07 10.37 -36.74
N LEU A 6 -71.99 9.57 -36.71
CA LEU A 6 -71.11 9.43 -35.55
C LEU A 6 -70.20 10.65 -35.33
N LEU A 7 -69.77 11.30 -36.41
CA LEU A 7 -69.01 12.55 -36.36
C LEU A 7 -69.88 13.75 -35.94
N LEU A 8 -71.14 13.81 -36.39
CA LEU A 8 -72.07 14.85 -35.96
C LEU A 8 -72.47 14.70 -34.49
N THR A 9 -72.65 13.47 -33.99
CA THR A 9 -72.93 13.25 -32.56
C THR A 9 -71.71 13.59 -31.71
N CYS A 10 -70.48 13.24 -32.11
CA CYS A 10 -69.28 13.66 -31.37
C CYS A 10 -69.07 15.19 -31.38
N ALA A 11 -69.43 15.89 -32.45
CA ALA A 11 -69.35 17.35 -32.51
C ALA A 11 -70.41 18.05 -31.65
N LEU A 12 -71.60 17.45 -31.47
CA LEU A 12 -72.67 17.97 -30.61
C LEU A 12 -72.43 17.71 -29.11
N PHE A 13 -71.58 16.75 -28.76
CA PHE A 13 -71.15 16.47 -27.38
C PHE A 13 -69.79 17.08 -27.00
N ALA A 14 -69.17 17.87 -27.89
CA ALA A 14 -68.02 18.69 -27.54
C ALA A 14 -68.49 19.86 -26.66
N ALA A 15 -68.66 19.59 -25.36
CA ALA A 15 -68.80 20.64 -24.37
C ALA A 15 -67.61 21.61 -24.54
N PRO A 16 -67.84 22.93 -24.65
CA PRO A 16 -66.74 23.87 -24.67
C PRO A 16 -65.93 23.64 -23.39
N ALA A 17 -64.65 23.36 -23.56
CA ALA A 17 -63.71 23.28 -22.44
C ALA A 17 -63.65 24.69 -21.83
N PHE A 18 -64.47 24.94 -20.81
CA PHE A 18 -64.37 26.15 -19.99
C PHE A 18 -63.05 26.04 -19.21
N GLY A 19 -62.00 26.69 -19.71
CA GLY A 19 -60.82 26.95 -18.90
C GLY A 19 -61.20 27.75 -17.65
N SER A 20 -60.39 27.67 -16.58
CA SER A 20 -60.60 28.38 -15.33
C SER A 20 -60.49 29.91 -15.53
N LEU A 21 -61.58 30.56 -15.94
CA LEU A 21 -61.66 32.01 -16.14
C LEU A 21 -61.27 32.76 -14.86
N GLN A 22 -61.68 32.23 -13.70
CA GLN A 22 -61.41 32.79 -12.38
C GLN A 22 -59.92 32.75 -12.04
N GLU A 23 -59.22 31.67 -12.36
CA GLU A 23 -57.79 31.52 -12.10
C GLU A 23 -56.98 32.47 -12.99
N ARG A 24 -57.34 32.57 -14.28
CA ARG A 24 -56.74 33.55 -15.18
C ARG A 24 -56.91 34.98 -14.66
N ARG A 25 -58.13 35.34 -14.24
CA ARG A 25 -58.41 36.66 -13.65
C ARG A 25 -57.56 36.92 -12.41
N LEU A 26 -57.42 35.92 -11.53
CA LEU A 26 -56.58 36.02 -10.34
C LEU A 26 -55.12 36.30 -10.69
N TYR A 27 -54.54 35.59 -11.68
CA TYR A 27 -53.17 35.88 -12.13
C TYR A 27 -53.01 37.30 -12.67
N GLU A 28 -53.97 37.79 -13.46
CA GLU A 28 -53.94 39.14 -14.01
C GLU A 28 -54.06 40.21 -12.90
N ASP A 29 -54.91 39.98 -11.89
CA ASP A 29 -55.10 40.89 -10.76
C ASP A 29 -53.86 40.93 -9.84
N LEU A 30 -53.29 39.76 -9.48
CA LEU A 30 -52.10 39.67 -8.62
C LEU A 30 -50.86 40.30 -9.27
N MET A 31 -50.68 40.14 -10.58
CA MET A 31 -49.48 40.61 -11.27
C MET A 31 -49.55 42.07 -11.73
N ARG A 32 -50.72 42.73 -11.64
CA ARG A 32 -50.94 44.06 -12.24
C ARG A 32 -49.97 45.14 -11.74
N ASN A 33 -49.63 45.11 -10.45
CA ASN A 33 -48.74 46.08 -9.79
C ASN A 33 -47.57 45.41 -9.05
N TYR A 34 -47.30 44.15 -9.34
CA TYR A 34 -46.27 43.39 -8.62
C TYR A 34 -44.88 43.68 -9.20
N ASN A 35 -43.95 44.13 -8.36
CA ASN A 35 -42.55 44.29 -8.72
C ASN A 35 -41.72 43.17 -8.08
N ASN A 36 -41.13 42.30 -8.90
CA ASN A 36 -40.34 41.16 -8.43
C ASN A 36 -38.96 41.53 -7.85
N LEU A 37 -38.52 42.77 -8.03
CA LEU A 37 -37.26 43.28 -7.46
C LEU A 37 -37.44 43.80 -6.02
N GLU A 38 -38.68 44.02 -5.58
CA GLU A 38 -38.99 44.53 -4.25
C GLU A 38 -39.01 43.37 -3.24
N ARG A 39 -38.37 43.55 -2.08
CA ARG A 39 -38.49 42.60 -0.98
C ARG A 39 -39.93 42.62 -0.45
N PRO A 40 -40.55 41.47 -0.17
CA PRO A 40 -41.95 41.38 0.23
C PRO A 40 -42.17 41.77 1.71
N VAL A 41 -41.88 43.02 2.07
CA VAL A 41 -42.06 43.57 3.41
C VAL A 41 -42.92 44.83 3.36
N ALA A 42 -43.89 44.95 4.27
CA ALA A 42 -44.72 46.15 4.37
C ALA A 42 -43.91 47.36 4.91
N ASN A 43 -42.92 47.08 5.76
CA ASN A 43 -42.00 48.08 6.28
C ASN A 43 -40.57 47.77 5.83
N HIS A 44 -39.90 48.75 5.22
CA HIS A 44 -38.54 48.64 4.72
C HIS A 44 -37.50 48.22 5.79
N SER A 45 -37.75 48.54 7.07
CA SER A 45 -36.86 48.26 8.19
C SER A 45 -36.94 46.82 8.67
N GLU A 46 -37.95 46.05 8.24
CA GLU A 46 -38.12 44.67 8.67
C GLU A 46 -37.34 43.72 7.76
N PRO A 47 -36.65 42.71 8.34
CA PRO A 47 -36.04 41.64 7.58
C PRO A 47 -37.10 40.66 7.09
N VAL A 48 -36.84 40.04 5.93
CA VAL A 48 -37.56 38.83 5.53
C VAL A 48 -36.89 37.65 6.23
N THR A 49 -37.60 36.99 7.13
CA THR A 49 -37.09 35.76 7.76
C THR A 49 -37.34 34.57 6.83
N VAL A 50 -36.26 33.91 6.42
CA VAL A 50 -36.30 32.74 5.55
C VAL A 50 -35.77 31.54 6.32
N HIS A 51 -36.58 30.49 6.40
CA HIS A 51 -36.17 29.23 7.01
C HIS A 51 -35.68 28.28 5.93
N LEU A 52 -34.48 27.74 6.09
CA LEU A 52 -33.87 26.81 5.14
C LEU A 52 -33.72 25.42 5.76
N LYS A 53 -34.11 24.42 4.98
CA LYS A 53 -33.98 23.00 5.25
C LYS A 53 -33.34 22.34 4.03
N VAL A 54 -32.44 21.39 4.24
CA VAL A 54 -31.82 20.60 3.17
C VAL A 54 -32.34 19.17 3.29
N ALA A 55 -33.03 18.71 2.27
CA ALA A 55 -33.46 17.31 2.16
C ALA A 55 -32.47 16.55 1.26
N LEU A 56 -31.69 15.68 1.88
CA LEU A 56 -30.67 14.89 1.19
C LEU A 56 -31.32 13.69 0.50
N GLN A 57 -31.19 13.62 -0.83
CA GLN A 57 -31.69 12.51 -1.62
C GLN A 57 -30.61 11.44 -1.80
N GLN A 58 -29.43 11.85 -2.26
CA GLN A 58 -28.34 10.92 -2.55
C GLN A 58 -26.98 11.62 -2.53
N ILE A 59 -25.96 10.94 -1.99
CA ILE A 59 -24.56 11.27 -2.24
C ILE A 59 -24.19 10.59 -3.57
N ILE A 60 -23.96 11.38 -4.62
CA ILE A 60 -23.70 10.87 -5.96
C ILE A 60 -22.28 10.33 -6.03
N ASP A 61 -21.31 11.16 -5.68
CA ASP A 61 -19.89 10.87 -5.81
C ASP A 61 -19.05 11.74 -4.86
N VAL A 62 -17.92 11.21 -4.42
CA VAL A 62 -16.92 11.92 -3.61
C VAL A 62 -15.61 11.83 -4.37
N ASP A 63 -15.22 12.91 -5.02
CA ASP A 63 -13.98 12.98 -5.78
C ASP A 63 -12.85 13.43 -4.83
N GLU A 64 -12.12 12.46 -4.26
CA GLU A 64 -11.05 12.76 -3.33
C GLU A 64 -9.88 13.47 -4.01
N LYS A 65 -9.64 13.17 -5.30
CA LYS A 65 -8.53 13.74 -6.08
C LYS A 65 -8.71 15.24 -6.29
N ASN A 66 -9.91 15.64 -6.67
CA ASN A 66 -10.25 17.06 -6.89
C ASN A 66 -10.80 17.75 -5.64
N GLN A 67 -10.98 17.03 -4.53
CA GLN A 67 -11.52 17.55 -3.27
C GLN A 67 -12.94 18.13 -3.43
N VAL A 68 -13.80 17.39 -4.15
CA VAL A 68 -15.17 17.81 -4.48
C VAL A 68 -16.17 16.71 -4.09
N VAL A 69 -17.30 17.11 -3.51
CA VAL A 69 -18.41 16.21 -3.21
C VAL A 69 -19.63 16.57 -4.05
N TYR A 70 -20.22 15.58 -4.71
CA TYR A 70 -21.42 15.69 -5.52
C TYR A 70 -22.63 15.17 -4.75
N VAL A 71 -23.61 16.04 -4.51
CA VAL A 71 -24.78 15.70 -3.71
C VAL A 71 -26.06 16.10 -4.45
N ASN A 72 -27.01 15.18 -4.54
CA ASN A 72 -28.38 15.48 -4.93
C ASN A 72 -29.19 15.81 -3.68
N ALA A 73 -29.70 17.03 -3.59
CA ALA A 73 -30.51 17.48 -2.47
C ALA A 73 -31.58 18.47 -2.93
N TRP A 74 -32.65 18.57 -2.16
CA TRP A 74 -33.69 19.59 -2.34
C TRP A 74 -33.52 20.66 -1.28
N LEU A 75 -33.61 21.92 -1.68
CA LEU A 75 -33.70 23.03 -0.75
C LEU A 75 -35.16 23.24 -0.43
N ASP A 76 -35.52 23.16 0.84
CA ASP A 76 -36.88 23.35 1.31
C ASP A 76 -36.93 24.60 2.17
N TYR A 77 -37.66 25.60 1.69
CA TYR A 77 -37.75 26.92 2.32
C TYR A 77 -38.94 26.99 3.29
N VAL A 78 -38.94 26.10 4.28
CA VAL A 78 -40.04 25.93 5.21
C VAL A 78 -39.56 25.84 6.66
N ARG A 79 -40.40 26.33 7.57
CA ARG A 79 -40.32 26.04 8.99
C ARG A 79 -41.47 25.14 9.39
N PHE A 80 -41.16 24.10 10.14
CA PHE A 80 -42.15 23.40 10.95
C PHE A 80 -42.11 23.98 12.35
N SER A 81 -43.26 24.35 12.90
CA SER A 81 -43.38 24.63 14.32
C SER A 81 -44.26 23.55 14.93
N THR A 82 -43.75 22.87 15.97
CA THR A 82 -44.61 22.04 16.80
C THR A 82 -45.49 22.98 17.63
N PRO A 83 -46.82 22.95 17.46
CA PRO A 83 -47.69 23.76 18.28
C PRO A 83 -47.61 23.27 19.73
N GLN A 84 -47.35 24.18 20.65
CA GLN A 84 -47.32 23.87 22.09
C GLN A 84 -48.70 23.45 22.64
N SER A 85 -49.77 23.61 21.86
CA SER A 85 -51.14 23.16 22.15
C SER A 85 -52.05 23.26 20.90
N SER A 86 -52.01 22.29 19.96
CA SER A 86 -53.12 21.95 19.00
C SER A 86 -52.66 20.97 17.91
N VAL A 87 -53.53 20.06 17.46
CA VAL A 87 -53.23 18.86 16.64
C VAL A 87 -52.99 19.16 15.14
N THR A 88 -52.49 20.34 14.78
CA THR A 88 -52.25 20.71 13.37
C THR A 88 -50.82 21.22 13.18
N LEU A 89 -50.02 20.46 12.44
CA LEU A 89 -48.71 20.91 11.95
C LEU A 89 -48.91 22.13 11.06
N PHE A 90 -48.42 23.29 11.50
CA PHE A 90 -48.41 24.50 10.70
C PHE A 90 -47.01 24.69 10.11
N PHE A 91 -46.98 24.73 8.78
CA PHE A 91 -45.79 25.01 7.99
C PHE A 91 -45.74 26.52 7.79
N GLN A 92 -44.64 27.15 8.17
CA GLN A 92 -44.43 28.58 8.00
C GLN A 92 -43.32 28.79 6.98
N THR A 93 -43.68 29.30 5.81
CA THR A 93 -42.73 29.78 4.80
C THR A 93 -42.64 31.30 4.87
N TRP A 94 -41.87 31.92 3.97
CA TRP A 94 -41.90 33.38 3.87
C TRP A 94 -43.24 33.84 3.29
N LYS A 95 -43.70 34.99 3.76
CA LYS A 95 -44.98 35.58 3.40
C LYS A 95 -44.76 36.78 2.49
N ASP A 96 -45.49 36.83 1.38
CA ASP A 96 -45.59 37.99 0.52
C ASP A 96 -46.94 38.69 0.71
N TYR A 97 -46.90 39.95 1.14
CA TYR A 97 -48.10 40.73 1.42
C TYR A 97 -48.83 41.19 0.14
N ASN A 98 -48.12 41.27 -1.00
CA ASN A 98 -48.71 41.64 -2.28
C ASN A 98 -49.45 40.47 -2.96
N LEU A 99 -49.19 39.22 -2.52
CA LEU A 99 -49.76 38.01 -3.11
C LEU A 99 -50.90 37.39 -2.26
N VAL A 100 -51.71 38.25 -1.63
CA VAL A 100 -52.84 37.84 -0.80
C VAL A 100 -54.15 38.08 -1.56
N TRP A 101 -55.08 37.12 -1.50
CA TRP A 101 -56.42 37.27 -2.09
C TRP A 101 -57.49 36.59 -1.23
N ASP A 102 -58.74 37.03 -1.38
CA ASP A 102 -59.89 36.36 -0.79
C ASP A 102 -60.35 35.20 -1.69
N GLN A 103 -60.39 33.99 -1.12
CA GLN A 103 -60.80 32.78 -1.83
C GLN A 103 -62.24 32.91 -2.37
N ALA A 104 -63.13 33.59 -1.64
CA ALA A 104 -64.54 33.71 -2.00
C ALA A 104 -64.76 34.48 -3.31
N GLU A 105 -63.88 35.43 -3.64
CA GLU A 105 -64.00 36.28 -4.84
C GLU A 105 -63.54 35.56 -6.12
N TYR A 106 -62.63 34.58 -5.98
CA TYR A 106 -61.97 33.90 -7.11
C TYR A 106 -62.39 32.44 -7.25
N GLY A 107 -63.57 32.07 -6.76
CA GLY A 107 -64.10 30.71 -6.92
C GLY A 107 -63.45 29.66 -6.02
N ASN A 108 -63.09 30.05 -4.79
CA ASN A 108 -62.46 29.23 -3.76
C ASN A 108 -61.10 28.65 -4.16
N ILE A 109 -60.32 29.39 -4.96
CA ILE A 109 -58.94 29.02 -5.29
C ILE A 109 -58.06 29.20 -4.05
N THR A 110 -57.50 28.10 -3.57
CA THR A 110 -56.65 28.06 -2.37
C THR A 110 -55.20 28.41 -2.65
N ASP A 111 -54.70 28.01 -3.82
CA ASP A 111 -53.29 28.10 -4.20
C ASP A 111 -53.10 28.21 -5.72
N VAL A 112 -52.06 28.94 -6.11
CA VAL A 112 -51.67 29.18 -7.51
C VAL A 112 -50.18 28.92 -7.70
N ARG A 113 -49.74 28.66 -8.93
CA ARG A 113 -48.33 28.35 -9.25
C ARG A 113 -47.70 29.44 -10.10
N PHE A 114 -46.60 30.00 -9.62
CA PHE A 114 -45.80 30.96 -10.37
C PHE A 114 -44.47 30.34 -10.81
N PRO A 115 -44.04 30.48 -12.08
CA PRO A 115 -42.70 30.08 -12.47
C PRO A 115 -41.65 30.93 -11.75
N ALA A 116 -40.49 30.33 -11.49
CA ALA A 116 -39.40 31.04 -10.83
C ALA A 116 -38.97 32.29 -11.62
N GLY A 117 -38.71 33.39 -10.90
CA GLY A 117 -38.31 34.67 -11.49
C GLY A 117 -39.47 35.63 -11.81
N LYS A 118 -40.73 35.15 -11.84
CA LYS A 118 -41.89 36.07 -11.95
C LYS A 118 -42.24 36.77 -10.65
N ILE A 119 -42.07 36.08 -9.53
CA ILE A 119 -42.25 36.64 -8.19
C ILE A 119 -40.90 36.74 -7.47
N TRP A 120 -40.83 37.55 -6.42
CA TRP A 120 -39.60 37.72 -5.63
C TRP A 120 -39.16 36.37 -5.05
N LYS A 121 -37.86 36.09 -5.14
CA LYS A 121 -37.22 34.95 -4.48
C LYS A 121 -35.99 35.42 -3.71
N PRO A 122 -35.67 34.79 -2.56
CA PRO A 122 -34.43 35.09 -1.88
C PRO A 122 -33.22 34.60 -2.70
N ASP A 123 -32.09 35.29 -2.58
CA ASP A 123 -30.83 35.02 -3.27
C ASP A 123 -29.90 34.12 -2.43
N VAL A 124 -30.44 33.02 -1.91
CA VAL A 124 -29.66 32.05 -1.14
C VAL A 124 -28.82 31.21 -2.09
N LEU A 125 -27.49 31.33 -1.96
CA LEU A 125 -26.51 30.65 -2.79
C LEU A 125 -25.55 29.81 -1.93
N LEU A 126 -24.93 28.82 -2.56
CA LEU A 126 -23.89 27.98 -1.95
C LEU A 126 -22.53 28.64 -2.13
N TYR A 127 -21.94 29.17 -1.05
CA TYR A 127 -20.66 29.89 -1.12
C TYR A 127 -19.46 29.01 -1.44
N ASN A 128 -19.46 27.76 -0.96
CA ASN A 128 -18.39 26.79 -1.23
C ASN A 128 -18.71 25.89 -2.43
N SER A 129 -19.47 26.41 -3.41
CA SER A 129 -19.71 25.73 -4.68
C SER A 129 -18.46 25.78 -5.58
N VAL A 130 -18.17 24.67 -6.26
CA VAL A 130 -17.14 24.60 -7.30
C VAL A 130 -17.74 24.48 -8.71
N ASP A 131 -19.07 24.53 -8.83
CA ASP A 131 -19.73 24.43 -10.13
C ASP A 131 -19.61 25.73 -10.93
N THR A 132 -19.60 25.62 -12.26
CA THR A 132 -19.60 26.79 -13.14
C THR A 132 -20.90 27.59 -13.01
N ASN A 133 -22.00 26.89 -12.72
CA ASN A 133 -23.29 27.48 -12.38
C ASN A 133 -23.41 27.58 -10.85
N PHE A 134 -23.12 28.77 -10.31
CA PHE A 134 -23.24 29.06 -8.87
C PHE A 134 -24.66 28.83 -8.33
N ASP A 135 -25.70 29.08 -9.15
CA ASP A 135 -27.06 28.63 -8.87
C ASP A 135 -27.21 27.18 -9.38
N SER A 136 -26.92 26.22 -8.51
CA SER A 136 -26.98 24.78 -8.83
C SER A 136 -28.40 24.19 -8.73
N THR A 137 -29.42 25.04 -8.55
CA THR A 137 -30.81 24.62 -8.37
C THR A 137 -31.62 24.69 -9.66
N TYR A 138 -32.55 23.75 -9.84
CA TYR A 138 -33.50 23.80 -10.95
C TYR A 138 -34.66 24.73 -10.61
N GLN A 139 -35.00 25.59 -11.56
CA GLN A 139 -36.06 26.60 -11.41
C GLN A 139 -37.45 25.97 -11.50
N THR A 140 -37.93 25.43 -10.38
CA THR A 140 -39.30 24.91 -10.24
C THR A 140 -40.32 26.03 -10.02
N ASN A 141 -41.59 25.72 -10.27
CA ASN A 141 -42.68 26.63 -9.95
C ASN A 141 -42.85 26.76 -8.43
N MET A 142 -43.04 27.99 -7.97
CA MET A 142 -43.40 28.33 -6.59
C MET A 142 -44.91 28.18 -6.41
N ILE A 143 -45.32 27.64 -5.27
CA ILE A 143 -46.73 27.52 -4.89
C ILE A 143 -47.03 28.67 -3.93
N VAL A 144 -48.01 29.49 -4.29
CA VAL A 144 -48.45 30.60 -3.45
C VAL A 144 -49.84 30.27 -2.93
N TYR A 145 -50.02 30.37 -1.62
CA TYR A 145 -51.31 30.19 -0.97
C TYR A 145 -52.04 31.52 -0.84
N SER A 146 -53.38 31.48 -0.77
CA SER A 146 -54.25 32.67 -0.58
C SER A 146 -53.89 33.57 0.59
N SER A 147 -53.24 33.02 1.62
CA SER A 147 -52.72 33.75 2.77
C SER A 147 -51.47 34.59 2.48
N GLY A 148 -50.91 34.52 1.27
CA GLY A 148 -49.64 35.12 0.85
C GLY A 148 -48.41 34.28 1.20
N LEU A 149 -48.58 33.06 1.72
CA LEU A 149 -47.45 32.16 2.00
C LEU A 149 -46.91 31.57 0.70
N VAL A 150 -45.59 31.66 0.50
CA VAL A 150 -44.92 31.13 -0.69
C VAL A 150 -44.13 29.89 -0.32
N HIS A 151 -44.43 28.76 -0.94
CA HIS A 151 -43.73 27.50 -0.76
C HIS A 151 -42.91 27.17 -2.00
N TRP A 152 -41.63 26.91 -1.80
CA TRP A 152 -40.69 26.64 -2.89
C TRP A 152 -39.71 25.54 -2.48
N VAL A 153 -39.61 24.52 -3.34
CA VAL A 153 -38.71 23.39 -3.15
C VAL A 153 -37.99 23.12 -4.47
N PRO A 154 -36.88 23.82 -4.75
CA PRO A 154 -36.08 23.54 -5.93
C PRO A 154 -35.13 22.35 -5.67
N PRO A 155 -35.10 21.34 -6.55
CA PRO A 155 -34.10 20.29 -6.52
C PRO A 155 -32.78 20.80 -7.11
N GLY A 156 -31.64 20.32 -6.62
CA GLY A 156 -30.33 20.71 -7.12
C GLY A 156 -29.28 19.61 -6.98
N ILE A 157 -28.29 19.65 -7.88
CA ILE A 157 -27.07 18.86 -7.75
C ILE A 157 -25.98 19.81 -7.30
N PHE A 158 -25.57 19.71 -6.04
CA PHE A 158 -24.59 20.57 -5.43
C PHE A 158 -23.19 19.95 -5.56
N LYS A 159 -22.24 20.75 -6.07
CA LYS A 159 -20.82 20.41 -6.12
C LYS A 159 -20.08 21.25 -5.09
N ILE A 160 -19.65 20.63 -4.01
CA ILE A 160 -19.13 21.33 -2.84
C ILE A 160 -17.61 21.14 -2.77
N SER A 161 -16.86 22.21 -2.53
CA SER A 161 -15.46 22.11 -2.14
C SER A 161 -15.38 21.61 -0.70
N CYS A 162 -14.71 20.48 -0.50
CA CYS A 162 -14.50 19.89 0.82
C CYS A 162 -13.08 19.34 0.93
N LYS A 163 -12.36 19.75 1.98
CA LYS A 163 -11.04 19.21 2.28
C LYS A 163 -11.17 17.78 2.80
N ILE A 164 -10.67 16.82 2.01
CA ILE A 164 -10.65 15.39 2.35
C ILE A 164 -9.34 15.05 3.06
N ASP A 165 -9.43 14.40 4.22
CA ASP A 165 -8.27 13.91 4.98
C ASP A 165 -8.05 12.42 4.74
N ILE A 166 -6.92 12.06 4.14
CA ILE A 166 -6.60 10.69 3.72
C ILE A 166 -5.67 9.95 4.68
N GLN A 167 -5.33 10.53 5.84
CA GLN A 167 -4.35 9.97 6.77
C GLN A 167 -4.65 8.50 7.14
N TRP A 168 -5.92 8.17 7.40
CA TRP A 168 -6.36 6.83 7.82
C TRP A 168 -7.01 6.00 6.71
N PHE A 169 -6.85 6.38 5.44
CA PHE A 169 -7.43 5.64 4.31
C PHE A 169 -7.09 4.12 4.37
N PRO A 170 -8.08 3.21 4.18
CA PRO A 170 -9.50 3.42 3.86
C PRO A 170 -10.43 3.49 5.08
N PHE A 171 -9.90 3.54 6.31
CA PHE A 171 -10.66 3.61 7.57
C PHE A 171 -10.93 5.06 7.98
N ASP A 172 -11.23 5.91 7.01
CA ASP A 172 -11.38 7.35 7.16
C ASP A 172 -12.83 7.78 7.40
N GLU A 173 -12.96 8.91 8.10
CA GLU A 173 -14.20 9.66 8.24
C GLU A 173 -14.00 11.06 7.70
N GLN A 174 -14.95 11.53 6.91
CA GLN A 174 -14.93 12.84 6.28
C GLN A 174 -16.02 13.74 6.87
N LYS A 175 -15.72 15.02 7.00
CA LYS A 175 -16.66 16.05 7.50
C LYS A 175 -16.71 17.17 6.48
N CYS A 176 -17.72 17.12 5.61
CA CYS A 176 -17.99 18.15 4.63
C CYS A 176 -19.17 19.01 5.07
N PHE A 177 -19.33 20.20 4.51
CA PHE A 177 -20.46 21.06 4.84
C PHE A 177 -20.95 21.87 3.65
N PHE A 178 -22.26 22.11 3.59
CA PHE A 178 -22.83 23.11 2.71
C PHE A 178 -22.83 24.46 3.41
N LYS A 179 -22.38 25.51 2.73
CA LYS A 179 -22.41 26.88 3.23
C LYS A 179 -23.43 27.71 2.45
N PHE A 180 -24.65 27.80 2.97
CA PHE A 180 -25.72 28.60 2.35
C PHE A 180 -25.81 29.98 2.99
N GLY A 181 -25.98 31.02 2.17
CA GLY A 181 -26.15 32.39 2.63
C GLY A 181 -26.75 33.27 1.53
N SER A 182 -27.30 34.43 1.90
CA SER A 182 -27.69 35.46 0.93
C SER A 182 -26.44 36.08 0.29
N TRP A 183 -26.48 36.37 -1.01
CA TRP A 183 -25.33 37.00 -1.68
C TRP A 183 -25.31 38.52 -1.53
N THR A 184 -26.48 39.16 -1.63
CA THR A 184 -26.61 40.63 -1.68
C THR A 184 -27.23 41.25 -0.44
N TYR A 185 -28.08 40.52 0.29
CA TYR A 185 -28.73 41.03 1.49
C TYR A 185 -27.89 40.78 2.74
N ASP A 186 -27.77 41.82 3.56
CA ASP A 186 -27.27 41.73 4.94
C ASP A 186 -28.32 41.11 5.88
N GLY A 187 -27.90 40.77 7.09
CA GLY A 187 -28.76 40.18 8.13
C GLY A 187 -29.88 41.08 8.63
N TYR A 188 -29.84 42.39 8.36
CA TYR A 188 -30.95 43.31 8.69
C TYR A 188 -32.06 43.30 7.64
N LYS A 189 -31.76 42.85 6.41
CA LYS A 189 -32.74 42.75 5.31
C LYS A 189 -33.23 41.32 5.09
N LEU A 190 -32.36 40.32 5.27
CA LEU A 190 -32.72 38.92 5.10
C LEU A 190 -32.12 38.12 6.25
N ASP A 191 -32.99 37.61 7.13
CA ASP A 191 -32.56 36.75 8.23
C ASP A 191 -32.73 35.29 7.83
N LEU A 192 -31.61 34.62 7.55
CA LEU A 192 -31.57 33.21 7.21
C LEU A 192 -31.48 32.38 8.49
N GLN A 193 -32.43 31.47 8.67
CA GLN A 193 -32.54 30.63 9.87
C GLN A 193 -32.64 29.15 9.48
N PRO A 194 -32.00 28.22 10.21
CA PRO A 194 -32.20 26.80 9.98
C PRO A 194 -33.62 26.40 10.40
N ALA A 195 -34.26 25.53 9.61
CA ALA A 195 -35.53 24.93 9.99
C ALA A 195 -35.34 23.88 11.11
N THR A 196 -36.41 23.55 11.83
CA THR A 196 -36.39 22.44 12.82
C THR A 196 -36.11 21.12 12.12
N GLY A 197 -35.11 20.36 12.56
CA GLY A 197 -34.66 19.16 11.85
C GLY A 197 -34.04 19.51 10.49
N GLY A 198 -33.27 20.61 10.45
CA GLY A 198 -32.82 21.27 9.23
C GLY A 198 -32.14 20.38 8.18
N PHE A 199 -31.55 19.25 8.57
CA PHE A 199 -31.03 18.25 7.65
C PHE A 199 -31.97 17.04 7.62
N ASP A 200 -32.75 16.90 6.56
CA ASP A 200 -33.71 15.80 6.39
C ASP A 200 -33.07 14.65 5.62
N ILE A 201 -33.19 13.46 6.18
CA ILE A 201 -32.66 12.20 5.64
C ILE A 201 -33.77 11.17 5.40
N SER A 202 -35.04 11.57 5.51
CA SER A 202 -36.19 10.66 5.36
C SER A 202 -36.27 9.99 3.98
N GLU A 203 -35.88 10.72 2.93
CA GLU A 203 -35.85 10.23 1.54
C GLU A 203 -34.43 9.81 1.09
N TYR A 204 -33.47 9.70 2.00
CA TYR A 204 -32.08 9.40 1.66
C TYR A 204 -31.92 7.95 1.14
N LEU A 205 -31.42 7.82 -0.09
CA LEU A 205 -31.01 6.55 -0.64
C LEU A 205 -29.58 6.22 -0.14
N PRO A 206 -29.39 5.14 0.65
CA PRO A 206 -28.09 4.81 1.23
C PRO A 206 -27.06 4.50 0.14
N ASN A 207 -25.88 5.12 0.26
CA ASN A 207 -24.77 4.91 -0.66
C ASN A 207 -24.01 3.60 -0.34
N GLY A 208 -23.55 2.90 -1.38
CA GLY A 208 -22.83 1.63 -1.29
C GLY A 208 -21.36 1.75 -0.87
N GLU A 209 -20.78 2.95 -0.97
CA GLU A 209 -19.40 3.27 -0.61
C GLU A 209 -19.32 4.09 0.69
N TRP A 210 -20.25 5.04 0.87
CA TRP A 210 -20.25 5.94 2.02
C TRP A 210 -21.45 5.68 2.94
N ALA A 211 -21.18 5.50 4.23
CA ALA A 211 -22.19 5.50 5.27
C ALA A 211 -22.35 6.93 5.84
N LEU A 212 -23.58 7.30 6.19
CA LEU A 212 -23.91 8.61 6.76
C LEU A 212 -24.26 8.47 8.26
N PRO A 213 -23.28 8.44 9.17
CA PRO A 213 -23.53 8.28 10.61
C PRO A 213 -24.28 9.45 11.26
N LEU A 214 -24.00 10.70 10.85
CA LEU A 214 -24.56 11.89 11.51
C LEU A 214 -24.64 13.08 10.54
N THR A 215 -25.66 13.91 10.72
CA THR A 215 -25.80 15.21 10.06
C THR A 215 -26.10 16.27 11.11
N THR A 216 -25.47 17.43 11.01
CA THR A 216 -25.68 18.56 11.95
C THR A 216 -25.89 19.86 11.20
N VAL A 217 -26.54 20.82 11.85
CA VAL A 217 -26.84 22.14 11.26
C VAL A 217 -26.45 23.22 12.25
N GLU A 218 -25.70 24.22 11.79
CA GLU A 218 -25.26 25.35 12.60
C GLU A 218 -25.52 26.66 11.85
N ARG A 219 -26.01 27.67 12.57
CA ARG A 219 -26.16 29.03 12.03
C ARG A 219 -24.99 29.87 12.50
N ASN A 220 -24.37 30.57 11.56
CA ASN A 220 -23.25 31.46 11.78
C ASN A 220 -23.64 32.88 11.32
N GLU A 221 -22.97 33.87 11.90
CA GLU A 221 -23.03 35.25 11.45
C GLU A 221 -21.59 35.73 11.24
N LYS A 222 -21.27 36.11 10.02
CA LYS A 222 -19.93 36.57 9.67
C LYS A 222 -19.95 38.05 9.32
N PHE A 223 -19.00 38.79 9.90
CA PHE A 223 -18.64 40.13 9.46
C PHE A 223 -17.52 40.00 8.42
N TYR A 224 -17.75 40.50 7.21
CA TYR A 224 -16.76 40.47 6.13
C TYR A 224 -15.93 41.75 6.14
N ASP A 225 -14.67 41.67 5.72
CA ASP A 225 -13.77 42.84 5.73
C ASP A 225 -14.26 44.00 4.82
N CYS A 226 -15.14 43.69 3.85
CA CYS A 226 -15.72 44.68 2.95
C CYS A 226 -16.89 45.49 3.55
N CYS A 227 -17.62 44.92 4.53
CA CYS A 227 -18.90 45.45 4.98
C CYS A 227 -19.03 45.41 6.52
N PRO A 228 -19.49 46.49 7.18
CA PRO A 228 -19.69 46.51 8.63
C PRO A 228 -20.93 45.70 9.10
N GLU A 229 -21.82 45.31 8.18
CA GLU A 229 -23.03 44.55 8.50
C GLU A 229 -22.76 43.03 8.67
N PRO A 230 -23.53 42.34 9.52
CA PRO A 230 -23.45 40.89 9.64
C PRO A 230 -24.13 40.21 8.44
N TYR A 231 -23.50 39.16 7.93
CA TYR A 231 -24.08 38.28 6.92
C TYR A 231 -24.38 36.92 7.55
N PRO A 232 -25.66 36.54 7.69
CA PRO A 232 -26.04 35.25 8.24
C PRO A 232 -25.85 34.14 7.21
N ASP A 233 -25.19 33.06 7.63
CA ASP A 233 -24.97 31.85 6.85
C ASP A 233 -25.35 30.61 7.67
N VAL A 234 -25.83 29.57 6.99
CA VAL A 234 -26.20 28.29 7.61
C VAL A 234 -25.32 27.19 7.05
N HIS A 235 -24.63 26.51 7.96
CA HIS A 235 -23.79 25.37 7.67
C HIS A 235 -24.54 24.06 7.89
N PHE A 236 -24.61 23.23 6.86
CA PHE A 236 -25.15 21.88 6.94
C PHE A 236 -24.01 20.89 6.86
N TYR A 237 -23.65 20.27 7.98
CA TYR A 237 -22.54 19.32 8.06
C TYR A 237 -22.98 17.91 7.68
N LEU A 238 -22.24 17.33 6.73
CA LEU A 238 -22.34 15.98 6.24
C LEU A 238 -21.15 15.17 6.77
N HIS A 239 -21.40 14.31 7.77
CA HIS A 239 -20.37 13.42 8.29
C HIS A 239 -20.47 12.06 7.60
N MET A 240 -19.49 11.73 6.77
CA MET A 240 -19.46 10.53 5.95
C MET A 240 -18.38 9.56 6.45
N ARG A 241 -18.66 8.26 6.46
CA ARG A 241 -17.70 7.20 6.82
C ARG A 241 -17.56 6.22 5.67
N ARG A 242 -16.34 5.90 5.26
CA ARG A 242 -16.09 4.97 4.15
C ARG A 242 -16.40 3.52 4.54
N ARG A 243 -17.00 2.76 3.61
CA ARG A 243 -17.18 1.30 3.72
C ARG A 243 -15.93 0.60 3.19
N THR A 244 -15.24 -0.12 4.06
CA THR A 244 -13.86 -0.57 3.80
C THR A 244 -13.72 -1.91 3.08
N LEU A 245 -14.80 -2.68 2.94
CA LEU A 245 -14.76 -4.06 2.42
C LEU A 245 -14.14 -4.17 1.02
N TYR A 246 -14.49 -3.25 0.11
CA TYR A 246 -13.96 -3.24 -1.26
C TYR A 246 -12.43 -3.11 -1.27
N TYR A 247 -11.91 -2.15 -0.50
CA TYR A 247 -10.47 -1.91 -0.38
C TYR A 247 -9.76 -3.04 0.38
N GLY A 248 -10.42 -3.69 1.33
CA GLY A 248 -9.91 -4.89 2.00
C GLY A 248 -9.61 -6.03 1.03
N PHE A 249 -10.56 -6.37 0.16
CA PHE A 249 -10.38 -7.46 -0.80
C PHE A 249 -9.47 -7.09 -1.98
N ASN A 250 -9.56 -5.86 -2.50
CA ASN A 250 -8.87 -5.50 -3.73
C ASN A 250 -7.48 -4.88 -3.50
N LEU A 251 -7.22 -4.28 -2.34
CA LEU A 251 -5.92 -3.68 -2.02
C LEU A 251 -5.19 -4.47 -0.93
N ILE A 252 -5.83 -4.77 0.21
CA ILE A 252 -5.13 -5.38 1.36
C ILE A 252 -4.80 -6.86 1.11
N MET A 253 -5.74 -7.66 0.60
CA MET A 253 -5.52 -9.09 0.35
C MET A 253 -4.34 -9.38 -0.59
N PRO A 254 -4.21 -8.72 -1.77
CA PRO A 254 -3.03 -8.88 -2.61
C PRO A 254 -1.70 -8.55 -1.90
N CYS A 255 -1.68 -7.60 -0.97
CA CYS A 255 -0.48 -7.27 -0.20
C CYS A 255 -0.06 -8.36 0.78
N ILE A 256 -1.04 -8.95 1.46
CA ILE A 256 -0.78 -10.07 2.37
C ILE A 256 -0.23 -11.26 1.55
N LEU A 257 -0.78 -11.49 0.35
CA LEU A 257 -0.28 -12.54 -0.54
C LEU A 257 1.13 -12.24 -1.07
N THR A 258 1.43 -11.00 -1.48
CA THR A 258 2.76 -10.64 -1.99
C THR A 258 3.82 -10.68 -0.89
N THR A 259 3.51 -10.20 0.32
CA THR A 259 4.42 -10.31 1.47
C THR A 259 4.69 -11.79 1.82
N LEU A 260 3.69 -12.67 1.76
CA LEU A 260 3.90 -14.11 1.90
C LEU A 260 4.81 -14.69 0.80
N MET A 261 4.65 -14.26 -0.46
CA MET A 261 5.52 -14.69 -1.57
C MET A 261 6.98 -14.27 -1.36
N THR A 262 7.25 -13.10 -0.77
CA THR A 262 8.64 -12.69 -0.47
C THR A 262 9.33 -13.65 0.52
N LEU A 263 8.60 -14.15 1.52
CA LEU A 263 9.10 -15.09 2.51
C LEU A 263 9.38 -16.46 1.88
N LEU A 264 8.47 -16.94 1.02
CA LEU A 264 8.67 -18.18 0.28
C LEU A 264 9.91 -18.13 -0.62
N GLY A 265 10.26 -16.96 -1.17
CA GLY A 265 11.49 -16.80 -1.94
C GLY A 265 12.77 -17.13 -1.17
N PHE A 266 12.81 -16.92 0.15
CA PHE A 266 13.94 -17.32 1.01
C PHE A 266 13.91 -18.78 1.44
N THR A 267 12.81 -19.50 1.20
CA THR A 267 12.74 -20.95 1.47
C THR A 267 13.21 -21.80 0.30
N LEU A 268 13.22 -21.23 -0.91
CA LEU A 268 13.62 -21.92 -2.12
C LEU A 268 15.14 -22.12 -2.18
N PRO A 269 15.64 -23.34 -2.44
CA PRO A 269 17.06 -23.58 -2.59
C PRO A 269 17.62 -22.87 -3.83
N PRO A 270 18.86 -22.34 -3.77
CA PRO A 270 19.50 -21.66 -4.90
C PRO A 270 19.77 -22.60 -6.09
N ASP A 271 19.86 -23.91 -5.88
CA ASP A 271 20.09 -24.91 -6.92
C ASP A 271 18.95 -24.99 -7.96
N ALA A 272 17.74 -24.55 -7.61
CA ALA A 272 16.59 -24.59 -8.50
C ALA A 272 16.62 -23.52 -9.60
N GLY A 273 17.47 -22.49 -9.49
CA GLY A 273 17.58 -21.40 -10.47
C GLY A 273 16.40 -20.40 -10.50
N GLU A 274 15.20 -20.80 -10.11
CA GLU A 274 13.97 -19.96 -10.17
C GLU A 274 13.85 -18.90 -9.06
N LYS A 275 14.79 -18.88 -8.11
CA LYS A 275 14.75 -18.02 -6.92
C LYS A 275 14.79 -16.52 -7.26
N ILE A 276 15.62 -16.12 -8.21
CA ILE A 276 15.75 -14.71 -8.62
C ILE A 276 14.49 -14.28 -9.39
N THR A 277 14.02 -15.12 -10.31
CA THR A 277 12.81 -14.86 -11.10
C THR A 277 11.61 -14.59 -10.19
N LEU A 278 11.40 -15.42 -9.16
CA LEU A 278 10.32 -15.24 -8.20
C LEU A 278 10.42 -13.91 -7.43
N GLN A 279 11.61 -13.48 -7.03
CA GLN A 279 11.75 -12.21 -6.30
C GLN A 279 11.57 -10.98 -7.21
N ILE A 280 12.01 -11.05 -8.47
CA ILE A 280 11.81 -9.96 -9.45
C ILE A 280 10.32 -9.82 -9.80
N THR A 281 9.59 -10.92 -10.00
CA THR A 281 8.16 -10.86 -10.31
C THR A 281 7.34 -10.30 -9.14
N VAL A 282 7.71 -10.62 -7.90
CA VAL A 282 7.10 -10.03 -6.70
C VAL A 282 7.40 -8.52 -6.59
N LEU A 283 8.63 -8.08 -6.92
CA LEU A 283 8.98 -6.67 -6.98
C LEU A 283 8.17 -5.91 -8.03
N LEU A 284 7.99 -6.47 -9.23
CA LEU A 284 7.19 -5.83 -10.27
C LEU A 284 5.72 -5.73 -9.85
N SER A 285 5.17 -6.80 -9.24
CA SER A 285 3.79 -6.83 -8.76
C SER A 285 3.52 -5.75 -7.71
N ILE A 286 4.42 -5.56 -6.73
CA ILE A 286 4.23 -4.54 -5.69
C ILE A 286 4.32 -3.12 -6.24
N CYS A 287 5.21 -2.86 -7.21
CA CYS A 287 5.28 -1.57 -7.90
C CYS A 287 3.98 -1.25 -8.64
N PHE A 288 3.37 -2.24 -9.29
CA PHE A 288 2.09 -2.07 -9.97
C PHE A 288 0.95 -1.72 -8.99
N PHE A 289 0.83 -2.45 -7.86
CA PHE A 289 -0.17 -2.14 -6.84
C PHE A 289 0.04 -0.76 -6.20
N LEU A 290 1.29 -0.34 -5.97
CA LEU A 290 1.60 1.01 -5.50
C LEU A 290 1.17 2.09 -6.51
N SER A 291 1.36 1.84 -7.81
CA SER A 291 0.91 2.75 -8.88
C SER A 291 -0.60 2.95 -8.82
N ILE A 292 -1.37 1.86 -8.66
CA ILE A 292 -2.84 1.94 -8.50
C ILE A 292 -3.20 2.81 -7.29
N VAL A 293 -2.55 2.60 -6.14
CA VAL A 293 -2.85 3.39 -4.92
C VAL A 293 -2.53 4.87 -5.13
N SER A 294 -1.44 5.19 -5.81
CA SER A 294 -1.07 6.57 -6.12
C SER A 294 -2.06 7.27 -7.06
N GLU A 295 -2.73 6.53 -7.94
CA GLU A 295 -3.74 7.09 -8.84
C GLU A 295 -5.06 7.40 -8.13
N MET A 296 -5.40 6.64 -7.08
CA MET A 296 -6.63 6.80 -6.31
C MET A 296 -6.53 7.88 -5.21
N SER A 297 -5.32 8.20 -4.74
CA SER A 297 -5.10 9.24 -3.73
C SER A 297 -4.91 10.64 -4.35
N PRO A 298 -5.41 11.72 -3.72
CA PRO A 298 -5.10 13.07 -4.19
C PRO A 298 -3.61 13.37 -4.10
N PRO A 299 -3.04 14.14 -5.05
CA PRO A 299 -1.63 14.54 -5.05
C PRO A 299 -1.35 15.64 -4.02
N THR A 300 -1.59 15.36 -2.73
CA THR A 300 -1.37 16.30 -1.62
C THR A 300 -0.21 15.85 -0.73
N SER A 301 0.59 16.80 -0.25
CA SER A 301 1.73 16.55 0.64
C SER A 301 1.43 16.79 2.12
N GLU A 302 0.22 17.24 2.46
CA GLU A 302 -0.16 17.57 3.84
C GLU A 302 -0.20 16.33 4.74
N ALA A 303 -0.67 15.20 4.21
CA ALA A 303 -0.69 13.93 4.92
C ALA A 303 -0.51 12.77 3.93
N VAL A 304 0.34 11.80 4.30
CA VAL A 304 0.53 10.56 3.53
C VAL A 304 -0.41 9.48 4.09
N PRO A 305 -1.20 8.77 3.24
CA PRO A 305 -2.06 7.69 3.70
C PRO A 305 -1.30 6.62 4.48
N LEU A 306 -1.91 6.10 5.56
CA LEU A 306 -1.38 4.96 6.31
C LEU A 306 -1.06 3.76 5.41
N LEU A 307 -1.96 3.46 4.47
CA LEU A 307 -1.77 2.41 3.48
C LEU A 307 -0.59 2.73 2.55
N GLY A 308 -0.38 4.00 2.19
CA GLY A 308 0.78 4.44 1.42
C GLY A 308 2.10 4.17 2.15
N ILE A 309 2.17 4.50 3.44
CA ILE A 309 3.34 4.20 4.30
C ILE A 309 3.60 2.69 4.36
N PHE A 310 2.54 1.89 4.48
CA PHE A 310 2.63 0.42 4.44
C PHE A 310 3.23 -0.07 3.12
N PHE A 311 2.68 0.35 1.98
CA PHE A 311 3.17 -0.05 0.67
C PHE A 311 4.61 0.39 0.43
N THR A 312 4.98 1.61 0.84
CA THR A 312 6.37 2.08 0.74
C THR A 312 7.31 1.23 1.60
N CYS A 313 6.90 0.88 2.82
CA CYS A 313 7.67 0.00 3.70
C CYS A 313 7.85 -1.40 3.05
N CYS A 314 6.77 -1.98 2.52
CA CYS A 314 6.84 -3.26 1.80
C CYS A 314 7.73 -3.17 0.56
N MET A 315 7.69 -2.08 -0.19
CA MET A 315 8.56 -1.86 -1.36
C MET A 315 10.04 -1.84 -0.96
N ILE A 316 10.39 -1.14 0.13
CA ILE A 316 11.76 -1.12 0.66
C ILE A 316 12.19 -2.53 1.08
N VAL A 317 11.32 -3.28 1.76
CA VAL A 317 11.61 -4.66 2.18
C VAL A 317 11.82 -5.58 1.00
N VAL A 318 10.94 -5.53 -0.01
CA VAL A 318 11.04 -6.38 -1.21
C VAL A 318 12.31 -6.05 -1.99
N THR A 319 12.65 -4.75 -2.10
CA THR A 319 13.88 -4.31 -2.78
C THR A 319 15.13 -4.75 -2.02
N ALA A 320 15.14 -4.63 -0.68
CA ALA A 320 16.24 -5.14 0.12
C ALA A 320 16.35 -6.67 -0.04
N SER A 321 15.21 -7.38 0.02
CA SER A 321 15.14 -8.83 -0.17
C SER A 321 15.73 -9.28 -1.51
N THR A 322 15.39 -8.61 -2.62
CA THR A 322 15.91 -8.95 -3.94
C THR A 322 17.43 -8.73 -4.04
N VAL A 323 17.96 -7.66 -3.42
CA VAL A 323 19.41 -7.43 -3.34
C VAL A 323 20.11 -8.52 -2.53
N PHE A 324 19.53 -8.92 -1.40
CA PHE A 324 20.08 -10.01 -0.58
C PHE A 324 20.00 -11.37 -1.28
N THR A 325 18.97 -11.67 -2.07
CA THR A 325 18.92 -12.94 -2.82
C THR A 325 19.99 -13.00 -3.91
N VAL A 326 20.27 -11.90 -4.60
CA VAL A 326 21.40 -11.81 -5.54
C VAL A 326 22.73 -12.02 -4.81
N TYR A 327 22.89 -11.45 -3.62
CA TYR A 327 24.07 -11.65 -2.78
C TYR A 327 24.24 -13.11 -2.33
N VAL A 328 23.16 -13.76 -1.88
CA VAL A 328 23.16 -15.19 -1.52
C VAL A 328 23.53 -16.06 -2.72
N LEU A 329 23.01 -15.73 -3.92
CA LEU A 329 23.36 -16.48 -5.12
C LEU A 329 24.83 -16.30 -5.50
N ASN A 330 25.39 -15.10 -5.36
CA ASN A 330 26.81 -14.84 -5.56
C ASN A 330 27.69 -15.65 -4.60
N LEU A 331 27.28 -15.79 -3.34
CA LEU A 331 27.97 -16.64 -2.36
C LEU A 331 27.85 -18.14 -2.69
N HIS A 332 26.70 -18.58 -3.20
CA HIS A 332 26.44 -19.98 -3.49
C HIS A 332 27.31 -20.53 -4.64
N TYR A 333 27.49 -19.74 -5.71
CA TYR A 333 28.30 -20.14 -6.87
C TYR A 333 29.79 -19.82 -6.74
N ARG A 334 30.25 -19.42 -5.55
CA ARG A 334 31.67 -19.13 -5.31
C ARG A 334 32.47 -20.43 -5.20
N THR A 335 33.47 -20.60 -6.07
CA THR A 335 34.38 -21.74 -6.08
C THR A 335 35.69 -21.43 -5.34
N PRO A 336 36.34 -22.44 -4.74
CA PRO A 336 37.63 -22.26 -4.06
C PRO A 336 38.76 -21.82 -4.99
N GLU A 337 38.67 -22.09 -6.30
CA GLU A 337 39.66 -21.65 -7.30
C GLU A 337 39.69 -20.13 -7.47
N THR A 338 38.56 -19.45 -7.27
CA THR A 338 38.44 -18.00 -7.48
C THR A 338 38.56 -17.21 -6.19
N HIS A 339 38.11 -17.77 -5.06
CA HIS A 339 38.02 -17.05 -3.79
C HIS A 339 38.29 -17.96 -2.59
N ASP A 340 39.25 -17.54 -1.77
CA ASP A 340 39.51 -18.12 -0.46
C ASP A 340 38.64 -17.50 0.65
N MET A 341 38.18 -18.34 1.58
CA MET A 341 37.34 -17.91 2.70
C MET A 341 38.21 -17.39 3.85
N GLY A 342 38.19 -16.08 4.08
CA GLY A 342 38.96 -15.43 5.15
C GLY A 342 38.65 -15.99 6.56
N PRO A 343 39.59 -15.88 7.52
CA PRO A 343 39.41 -16.44 8.88
C PRO A 343 38.18 -15.88 9.61
N TRP A 344 37.91 -14.58 9.40
CA TRP A 344 36.77 -13.90 10.00
C TRP A 344 35.43 -14.34 9.39
N THR A 345 35.33 -14.37 8.06
CA THR A 345 34.10 -14.79 7.35
C THR A 345 33.78 -16.26 7.65
N ARG A 346 34.81 -17.10 7.76
CA ARG A 346 34.68 -18.49 8.19
C ARG A 346 34.12 -18.61 9.60
N ASN A 347 34.64 -17.86 10.57
CA ASN A 347 34.14 -17.89 11.96
C ASN A 347 32.72 -17.36 12.09
N LEU A 348 32.39 -16.28 11.37
CA LEU A 348 31.05 -15.69 11.39
C LEU A 348 30.01 -16.61 10.74
N LEU A 349 30.25 -17.03 9.49
CA LEU A 349 29.27 -17.75 8.66
C LEU A 349 29.14 -19.23 8.99
N LEU A 350 30.22 -19.90 9.43
CA LEU A 350 30.19 -21.35 9.70
C LEU A 350 29.95 -21.70 11.17
N TYR A 351 30.18 -20.78 12.11
CA TYR A 351 30.12 -21.09 13.54
C TYR A 351 29.13 -20.18 14.28
N TRP A 352 29.26 -18.86 14.19
CA TRP A 352 28.41 -17.93 14.96
C TRP A 352 26.96 -17.88 14.47
N ILE A 353 26.73 -17.60 13.18
CA ILE A 353 25.37 -17.48 12.64
C ILE A 353 24.60 -18.81 12.70
N PRO A 354 25.19 -19.97 12.33
CA PRO A 354 24.50 -21.27 12.44
C PRO A 354 24.12 -21.63 13.89
N TRP A 355 24.93 -21.23 14.87
CA TRP A 355 24.64 -21.42 16.28
C TRP A 355 23.43 -20.58 16.72
N ILE A 356 23.39 -19.29 16.33
CA ILE A 356 22.24 -18.41 16.58
C ILE A 356 20.97 -18.98 15.90
N LEU A 357 21.09 -19.47 14.67
CA LEU A 357 19.99 -20.02 13.87
C LEU A 357 19.62 -21.48 14.21
N ARG A 358 20.29 -22.11 15.18
CA ARG A 358 20.13 -23.53 15.55
C ARG A 358 20.22 -24.51 14.37
N MET A 359 21.05 -24.20 13.38
CA MET A 359 21.31 -25.12 12.28
C MET A 359 22.30 -26.21 12.67
N LYS A 360 21.98 -27.45 12.34
CA LYS A 360 22.90 -28.59 12.49
C LYS A 360 23.68 -28.76 11.20
N ARG A 361 25.00 -28.68 11.31
CA ARG A 361 25.90 -29.04 10.22
C ARG A 361 26.07 -30.57 10.21
N PRO A 362 25.89 -31.26 9.07
CA PRO A 362 26.19 -32.68 8.99
C PRO A 362 27.67 -32.91 9.38
N GLY A 363 27.90 -33.73 10.40
CA GLY A 363 29.23 -34.09 10.91
C GLY A 363 29.82 -33.22 12.04
N HIS A 364 29.17 -32.11 12.46
CA HIS A 364 29.67 -31.27 13.56
C HIS A 364 28.55 -30.82 14.51
N ASN A 365 28.65 -31.19 15.80
CA ASN A 365 27.78 -30.69 16.85
C ASN A 365 28.31 -29.35 17.39
N LEU A 366 27.67 -28.25 17.01
CA LEU A 366 28.01 -26.90 17.49
C LEU A 366 27.51 -26.73 18.93
N THR A 367 28.41 -26.73 19.90
CA THR A 367 28.12 -26.46 21.33
C THR A 367 28.78 -25.13 21.73
N TYR A 368 28.26 -24.37 22.71
CA TYR A 368 28.85 -23.07 23.09
C TYR A 368 30.35 -23.17 23.44
N ALA A 369 30.78 -24.31 23.98
CA ALA A 369 32.18 -24.63 24.27
C ALA A 369 33.08 -24.85 23.04
N SER A 370 32.54 -24.99 21.83
CA SER A 370 33.28 -25.25 20.59
C SER A 370 33.32 -24.06 19.62
N LEU A 371 32.86 -22.87 20.04
CA LEU A 371 32.86 -21.66 19.21
C LEU A 371 34.23 -20.96 19.25
N PRO A 372 34.89 -20.71 18.10
CA PRO A 372 36.11 -19.91 18.07
C PRO A 372 35.81 -18.41 18.35
N PRO A 373 36.76 -17.66 18.94
CA PRO A 373 36.58 -16.23 19.18
C PRO A 373 36.40 -15.45 17.86
N LEU A 374 35.47 -14.49 17.87
CA LEU A 374 35.08 -13.65 16.72
C LEU A 374 36.23 -12.77 16.20
N PHE A 375 37.15 -12.39 17.09
CA PHE A 375 38.40 -11.73 16.76
C PHE A 375 39.54 -12.68 17.14
N THR A 376 40.40 -12.98 16.17
CA THR A 376 41.63 -13.71 16.41
C THR A 376 42.56 -12.84 17.27
N SER A 377 42.50 -13.01 18.58
CA SER A 377 43.71 -12.92 19.39
C SER A 377 44.71 -13.91 18.77
N LYS A 378 45.89 -13.42 18.39
CA LYS A 378 46.99 -14.20 17.79
C LYS A 378 47.07 -15.62 18.39
N PRO A 379 47.28 -16.66 17.58
CA PRO A 379 47.43 -18.01 18.11
C PRO A 379 48.64 -18.04 19.06
N ASN A 380 48.46 -18.69 20.20
CA ASN A 380 49.54 -18.89 21.16
C ASN A 380 50.62 -19.76 20.50
N ARG A 381 51.86 -19.25 20.49
CA ARG A 381 53.05 -19.69 19.71
C ARG A 381 53.46 -21.17 19.85
N HIS A 382 52.81 -21.94 20.73
CA HIS A 382 53.18 -23.29 21.13
C HIS A 382 52.51 -24.40 20.30
N SER A 383 51.37 -24.14 19.65
CA SER A 383 50.72 -25.15 18.79
C SER A 383 51.33 -25.21 17.39
N GLU A 384 51.86 -24.09 16.88
CA GLU A 384 52.59 -24.07 15.61
C GLU A 384 53.91 -24.84 15.66
N SER A 385 54.63 -24.85 16.80
CA SER A 385 55.90 -25.57 16.90
C SER A 385 55.72 -27.09 16.86
N LEU A 386 54.63 -27.62 17.42
CA LEU A 386 54.35 -29.07 17.38
C LEU A 386 53.93 -29.52 15.97
N ILE A 387 53.09 -28.74 15.28
CA ILE A 387 52.66 -29.07 13.91
C ILE A 387 53.83 -28.90 12.93
N ARG A 388 54.67 -27.88 13.13
CA ARG A 388 55.90 -27.68 12.35
C ARG A 388 56.90 -28.81 12.59
N ASN A 389 57.10 -29.24 13.84
CA ASN A 389 57.98 -30.37 14.16
C ASN A 389 57.49 -31.70 13.59
N ILE A 390 56.18 -31.95 13.56
CA ILE A 390 55.63 -33.18 12.95
C ILE A 390 55.78 -33.14 11.42
N LYS A 391 55.52 -31.98 10.80
CA LYS A 391 55.67 -31.79 9.34
C LYS A 391 57.13 -31.82 8.90
N ASP A 392 58.03 -31.27 9.70
CA ASP A 392 59.48 -31.32 9.49
C ASP A 392 60.01 -32.76 9.73
N ASN A 393 59.44 -33.53 10.66
CA ASN A 393 59.75 -34.96 10.83
C ASN A 393 59.26 -35.82 9.66
N GLU A 394 58.05 -35.60 9.12
CA GLU A 394 57.59 -36.33 7.93
C GLU A 394 58.39 -35.99 6.67
N HIS A 395 58.75 -34.71 6.47
CA HIS A 395 59.58 -34.29 5.34
C HIS A 395 61.04 -34.76 5.46
N SER A 396 61.60 -34.80 6.67
CA SER A 396 62.96 -35.32 6.89
C SER A 396 63.03 -36.83 6.76
N LEU A 397 62.05 -37.59 7.25
CA LEU A 397 62.00 -39.05 7.12
C LEU A 397 61.79 -39.50 5.66
N SER A 398 60.97 -38.77 4.89
CA SER A 398 60.73 -39.08 3.47
C SER A 398 61.88 -38.63 2.55
N ARG A 399 62.60 -37.56 2.88
CA ARG A 399 63.77 -37.09 2.12
C ARG A 399 65.03 -37.90 2.44
N ALA A 400 65.19 -38.37 3.69
CA ALA A 400 66.27 -39.28 4.07
C ALA A 400 66.15 -40.65 3.37
N ASN A 401 64.94 -41.21 3.29
CA ASN A 401 64.72 -42.48 2.58
C ASN A 401 64.86 -42.37 1.05
N SER A 402 64.49 -41.22 0.46
CA SER A 402 64.67 -40.96 -0.97
C SER A 402 66.15 -40.75 -1.35
N PHE A 403 66.91 -40.05 -0.51
CA PHE A 403 68.33 -39.78 -0.77
C PHE A 403 69.22 -41.00 -0.49
N ASP A 404 68.90 -41.82 0.51
CA ASP A 404 69.61 -43.09 0.76
C ASP A 404 69.32 -44.12 -0.34
N ALA A 405 68.11 -44.14 -0.90
CA ALA A 405 67.76 -44.98 -2.05
C ALA A 405 68.48 -44.55 -3.35
N ASP A 406 68.53 -43.25 -3.66
CA ASP A 406 69.23 -42.73 -4.84
C ASP A 406 70.76 -42.85 -4.71
N CYS A 407 71.31 -42.68 -3.51
CA CYS A 407 72.74 -42.84 -3.26
C CYS A 407 73.17 -44.31 -3.38
N ARG A 408 72.36 -45.26 -2.86
CA ARG A 408 72.59 -46.70 -3.05
C ARG A 408 72.44 -47.14 -4.51
N LEU A 409 71.53 -46.53 -5.27
CA LEU A 409 71.36 -46.78 -6.70
C LEU A 409 72.57 -46.30 -7.51
N ASN A 410 73.08 -45.09 -7.24
CA ASN A 410 74.29 -44.57 -7.91
C ASN A 410 75.57 -45.32 -7.51
N GLN A 411 75.68 -45.77 -6.26
CA GLN A 411 76.78 -46.62 -5.81
C GLN A 411 76.81 -47.95 -6.59
N TYR A 412 75.65 -48.54 -6.87
CA TYR A 412 75.54 -49.82 -7.58
C TYR A 412 75.77 -49.70 -9.10
N ILE A 413 75.32 -48.60 -9.71
CA ILE A 413 75.55 -48.32 -11.14
C ILE A 413 77.05 -48.06 -11.41
N MET A 414 77.75 -47.35 -10.51
CA MET A 414 79.20 -47.13 -10.61
C MET A 414 80.04 -48.41 -10.42
N THR A 415 79.54 -49.41 -9.70
CA THR A 415 80.24 -50.69 -9.52
C THR A 415 80.13 -51.65 -10.71
N GLN A 416 79.19 -51.44 -11.64
CA GLN A 416 79.07 -52.25 -12.86
C GLN A 416 79.85 -51.68 -14.06
N SER A 417 80.32 -50.43 -14.01
CA SER A 417 81.05 -49.82 -15.13
C SER A 417 82.58 -50.01 -15.10
N VAL A 418 83.12 -50.80 -14.17
CA VAL A 418 84.58 -51.08 -14.08
C VAL A 418 84.86 -52.58 -14.08
N SER A 419 84.54 -53.26 -15.18
CA SER A 419 85.22 -54.51 -15.53
C SER A 419 85.18 -54.74 -17.05
N ASN A 420 86.02 -53.99 -17.77
CA ASN A 420 86.66 -54.41 -19.01
C ASN A 420 87.75 -53.39 -19.39
N GLY A 421 89.03 -53.72 -19.14
CA GLY A 421 90.17 -52.96 -19.67
C GLY A 421 91.41 -52.90 -18.77
N LEU A 422 92.47 -53.59 -19.20
CA LEU A 422 93.80 -53.84 -18.63
C LEU A 422 94.68 -52.57 -18.40
N THR A 423 95.39 -52.45 -17.25
CA THR A 423 96.88 -52.30 -17.13
C THR A 423 97.42 -51.85 -15.74
N SER A 424 98.43 -52.59 -15.25
CA SER A 424 99.63 -52.24 -14.44
C SER A 424 99.62 -51.85 -12.94
N MET A 425 100.29 -52.72 -12.16
CA MET A 425 101.17 -52.52 -10.98
C MET A 425 100.69 -51.75 -9.73
N ALA A 426 100.42 -52.48 -8.63
CA ALA A 426 101.35 -52.70 -7.50
C ALA A 426 100.67 -52.77 -6.11
N SER A 427 101.06 -53.82 -5.37
CA SER A 427 101.05 -54.02 -3.90
C SER A 427 99.77 -54.52 -3.18
N ILE A 428 100.01 -55.60 -2.43
CA ILE A 428 99.19 -56.53 -1.62
C ILE A 428 99.39 -56.10 -0.12
N PRO A 429 98.46 -56.27 0.86
CA PRO A 429 98.00 -57.60 1.26
C PRO A 429 96.52 -57.86 1.59
N SER A 430 96.14 -59.03 1.09
CA SER A 430 95.12 -60.01 1.48
C SER A 430 94.80 -60.18 2.97
N THR A 431 93.51 -60.39 3.26
CA THR A 431 92.87 -61.47 4.08
C THR A 431 91.41 -61.04 4.34
N MET A 432 90.34 -61.82 4.24
CA MET A 432 90.05 -63.17 3.77
C MET A 432 88.69 -63.10 3.04
N ILE A 433 88.56 -63.81 1.92
CA ILE A 433 87.27 -64.20 1.36
C ILE A 433 86.97 -65.59 1.91
N SER A 434 85.81 -65.76 2.55
CA SER A 434 85.18 -67.07 2.66
C SER A 434 83.71 -66.97 2.23
N SER A 435 83.46 -67.53 1.05
CA SER A 435 82.24 -68.23 0.62
C SER A 435 80.87 -67.61 0.92
N ALA A 436 80.14 -67.28 -0.15
CA ALA A 436 78.92 -68.01 -0.49
C ALA A 436 78.45 -67.66 -1.90
N ASN A 437 78.10 -68.71 -2.65
CA ASN A 437 77.40 -68.68 -3.92
C ASN A 437 76.09 -67.91 -3.84
N GLY A 438 75.79 -67.10 -4.86
CA GLY A 438 74.41 -66.68 -5.17
C GLY A 438 74.33 -65.33 -5.85
N THR A 439 74.41 -65.26 -7.18
CA THR A 439 74.17 -64.01 -7.92
C THR A 439 73.50 -64.26 -9.27
N SER A 440 72.27 -64.77 -9.24
CA SER A 440 71.30 -64.62 -10.35
C SER A 440 69.92 -64.15 -9.86
N THR A 441 69.73 -64.04 -8.54
CA THR A 441 68.49 -63.60 -7.88
C THR A 441 68.45 -62.10 -7.58
N ASP A 442 69.60 -61.42 -7.53
CA ASP A 442 69.67 -60.00 -7.12
C ASP A 442 69.19 -59.00 -8.18
N VAL A 443 69.39 -59.26 -9.48
CA VAL A 443 68.94 -58.34 -10.55
C VAL A 443 67.42 -58.32 -10.68
N SER A 444 66.77 -59.47 -10.48
CA SER A 444 65.31 -59.61 -10.42
C SER A 444 64.72 -58.92 -9.19
N GLN A 445 65.38 -59.02 -8.03
CA GLN A 445 64.99 -58.31 -6.81
C GLN A 445 65.20 -56.79 -6.91
N GLN A 446 66.25 -56.33 -7.59
CA GLN A 446 66.51 -54.90 -7.80
C GLN A 446 65.50 -54.27 -8.78
N ALA A 447 65.13 -54.99 -9.85
CA ALA A 447 64.12 -54.55 -10.81
C ALA A 447 62.72 -54.47 -10.19
N THR A 448 62.35 -55.43 -9.35
CA THR A 448 61.07 -55.42 -8.62
C THR A 448 61.00 -54.27 -7.60
N LEU A 449 62.13 -53.91 -6.96
CA LEU A 449 62.22 -52.76 -6.06
C LEU A 449 62.06 -51.42 -6.80
N LEU A 450 62.65 -51.27 -8.00
CA LEU A 450 62.45 -50.10 -8.86
C LEU A 450 61.00 -49.95 -9.33
N ILE A 451 60.36 -51.06 -9.72
CA ILE A 451 58.94 -51.07 -10.10
C ILE A 451 58.07 -50.70 -8.89
N LEU A 452 58.38 -51.21 -7.69
CA LEU A 452 57.67 -50.89 -6.46
C LEU A 452 57.79 -49.41 -6.09
N HIS A 453 58.98 -48.81 -6.22
CA HIS A 453 59.19 -47.38 -5.97
C HIS A 453 58.40 -46.50 -6.95
N ARG A 454 58.33 -46.91 -8.22
CA ARG A 454 57.53 -46.21 -9.23
C ARG A 454 56.02 -46.33 -8.97
N ILE A 455 55.53 -47.52 -8.58
CA ILE A 455 54.13 -47.72 -8.18
C ILE A 455 53.80 -46.88 -6.94
N TYR A 456 54.69 -46.84 -5.94
CA TYR A 456 54.51 -46.01 -4.74
C TYR A 456 54.44 -44.52 -5.09
N HIS A 457 55.28 -44.05 -6.02
CA HIS A 457 55.25 -42.66 -6.49
C HIS A 457 53.94 -42.31 -7.21
N GLU A 458 53.46 -43.17 -8.11
CA GLU A 458 52.16 -42.97 -8.80
C GLU A 458 50.99 -43.02 -7.81
N LEU A 459 50.99 -43.96 -6.86
CA LEU A 459 50.00 -44.00 -5.78
C LEU A 459 50.03 -42.73 -4.94
N LYS A 460 51.22 -42.22 -4.61
CA LYS A 460 51.37 -40.96 -3.86
C LYS A 460 50.79 -39.76 -4.63
N ILE A 461 50.95 -39.70 -5.95
CA ILE A 461 50.35 -38.66 -6.79
C ILE A 461 48.82 -38.80 -6.81
N VAL A 462 48.30 -40.02 -7.00
CA VAL A 462 46.85 -40.28 -7.00
C VAL A 462 46.23 -39.92 -5.64
N THR A 463 46.84 -40.36 -4.53
CA THR A 463 46.40 -40.01 -3.19
C THR A 463 46.48 -38.51 -2.95
N LYS A 464 47.53 -37.83 -3.42
CA LYS A 464 47.63 -36.37 -3.30
C LYS A 464 46.51 -35.65 -4.06
N ARG A 465 46.23 -36.05 -5.31
CA ARG A 465 45.13 -35.49 -6.11
C ARG A 465 43.77 -35.78 -5.50
N MET A 466 43.57 -36.97 -4.94
CA MET A 466 42.34 -37.33 -4.23
C MET A 466 42.15 -36.45 -2.99
N ILE A 467 43.20 -36.25 -2.18
CA ILE A 467 43.16 -35.36 -1.01
C ILE A 467 42.94 -33.89 -1.40
N GLU A 468 43.55 -33.41 -2.49
CA GLU A 468 43.33 -32.06 -3.01
C GLU A 468 41.89 -31.89 -3.51
N GLY A 469 41.37 -32.87 -4.25
CA GLY A 469 39.96 -32.91 -4.67
C GLY A 469 38.99 -32.91 -3.50
N ASP A 470 39.22 -33.75 -2.48
CA ASP A 470 38.40 -33.78 -1.26
C ASP A 470 38.39 -32.42 -0.52
N LYS A 471 39.54 -31.72 -0.49
CA LYS A 471 39.65 -30.39 0.12
C LYS A 471 38.88 -29.32 -0.66
N GLU A 472 38.97 -29.35 -1.98
CA GLU A 472 38.24 -28.44 -2.86
C GLU A 472 36.74 -28.67 -2.76
N GLU A 473 36.29 -29.93 -2.72
CA GLU A 473 34.90 -30.29 -2.49
C GLU A 473 34.42 -29.79 -1.13
N GLN A 474 35.23 -29.98 -0.07
CA GLN A 474 34.90 -29.49 1.26
C GLN A 474 34.84 -27.95 1.31
N ALA A 475 35.71 -27.25 0.59
CA ALA A 475 35.70 -25.79 0.49
C ALA A 475 34.47 -25.27 -0.29
N SER A 476 34.10 -25.92 -1.38
CA SER A 476 32.86 -25.64 -2.12
C SER A 476 31.62 -25.86 -1.24
N ASN A 477 31.58 -26.97 -0.50
CA ASN A 477 30.50 -27.26 0.45
C ASN A 477 30.44 -26.25 1.60
N ASN A 478 31.57 -25.67 2.03
CA ASN A 478 31.59 -24.57 3.01
C ASN A 478 30.92 -23.31 2.46
N TRP A 479 31.19 -22.93 1.20
CA TRP A 479 30.54 -21.78 0.56
C TRP A 479 29.04 -21.98 0.37
N LYS A 480 28.63 -23.16 -0.10
CA LYS A 480 27.20 -23.52 -0.20
C LYS A 480 26.50 -23.48 1.16
N PHE A 481 27.13 -24.01 2.21
CA PHE A 481 26.60 -23.94 3.56
C PHE A 481 26.51 -22.49 4.05
N ALA A 482 27.55 -21.68 3.83
CA ALA A 482 27.52 -20.26 4.18
C ALA A 482 26.38 -19.51 3.47
N ALA A 483 26.13 -19.78 2.19
CA ALA A 483 25.00 -19.21 1.46
C ALA A 483 23.64 -19.62 2.08
N MET A 484 23.45 -20.89 2.41
CA MET A 484 22.23 -21.37 3.10
C MET A 484 22.02 -20.70 4.47
N VAL A 485 23.11 -20.44 5.20
CA VAL A 485 23.07 -19.78 6.50
C VAL A 485 22.66 -18.31 6.37
N VAL A 486 23.23 -17.58 5.41
CA VAL A 486 22.86 -16.19 5.11
C VAL A 486 21.39 -16.10 4.68
N ASP A 487 20.96 -17.00 3.79
CA ASP A 487 19.59 -17.04 3.29
C ASP A 487 18.55 -17.18 4.41
N ARG A 488 18.84 -18.05 5.38
CA ARG A 488 17.98 -18.29 6.54
C ARG A 488 18.07 -17.18 7.56
N LEU A 489 19.23 -16.54 7.72
CA LEU A 489 19.34 -15.32 8.52
C LEU A 489 18.42 -14.23 7.95
N CYS A 490 18.50 -13.99 6.63
CA CYS A 490 17.64 -13.06 5.92
C CYS A 490 16.16 -13.41 6.13
N LEU A 491 15.79 -14.69 6.01
CA LEU A 491 14.41 -15.13 6.28
C LEU A 491 13.92 -14.69 7.66
N TYR A 492 14.65 -14.98 8.73
CA TYR A 492 14.21 -14.59 10.08
C TYR A 492 14.16 -13.07 10.27
N VAL A 493 15.17 -12.34 9.79
CA VAL A 493 15.22 -10.87 9.89
C VAL A 493 14.04 -10.24 9.15
N PHE A 494 13.79 -10.65 7.90
CA PHE A 494 12.68 -10.14 7.11
C PHE A 494 11.32 -10.57 7.66
N THR A 495 11.19 -11.79 8.19
CA THR A 495 9.93 -12.25 8.80
C THR A 495 9.60 -11.41 10.05
N ILE A 496 10.57 -11.19 10.93
CA ILE A 496 10.38 -10.34 12.12
C ILE A 496 10.03 -8.91 11.70
N PHE A 497 10.73 -8.37 10.71
CA PHE A 497 10.46 -7.01 10.22
C PHE A 497 9.05 -6.88 9.61
N ILE A 498 8.61 -7.83 8.79
CA ILE A 498 7.27 -7.85 8.19
C ILE A 498 6.19 -8.00 9.26
N ILE A 499 6.39 -8.88 10.25
CA ILE A 499 5.42 -9.05 11.35
C ILE A 499 5.37 -7.77 12.20
N ALA A 500 6.51 -7.17 12.54
CA ALA A 500 6.55 -5.94 13.31
C ALA A 500 5.92 -4.76 12.56
N SER A 501 6.19 -4.61 11.26
CA SER A 501 5.61 -3.54 10.44
C SER A 501 4.10 -3.71 10.27
N THR A 502 3.64 -4.92 9.97
CA THR A 502 2.20 -5.22 9.87
C THR A 502 1.49 -4.95 11.19
N ILE A 503 1.97 -5.48 12.33
CA ILE A 503 1.38 -5.22 13.65
C ILE A 503 1.37 -3.73 13.98
N GLY A 504 2.48 -3.03 13.74
CA GLY A 504 2.58 -1.58 14.02
C GLY A 504 1.56 -0.75 13.24
N ILE A 505 1.26 -1.16 12.00
CA ILE A 505 0.32 -0.46 11.11
C ILE A 505 -1.13 -0.82 11.43
N PHE A 506 -1.42 -2.08 11.75
CA PHE A 506 -2.76 -2.47 12.20
C PHE A 506 -3.11 -1.83 13.54
N TRP A 507 -2.13 -1.59 14.43
CA TRP A 507 -2.36 -0.92 15.70
C TRP A 507 -2.52 0.60 15.56
N SER A 508 -1.92 1.22 14.54
CA SER A 508 -2.10 2.65 14.31
C SER A 508 -3.45 3.01 13.67
N ALA A 509 -4.22 2.02 13.19
CA ALA A 509 -5.55 2.22 12.63
C ALA A 509 -6.62 2.31 13.74
N PRO A 510 -7.25 3.48 13.97
CA PRO A 510 -8.18 3.68 15.10
C PRO A 510 -9.49 2.90 15.00
N TYR A 511 -9.92 2.49 13.80
CA TYR A 511 -11.26 1.91 13.55
C TYR A 511 -11.25 0.45 13.05
N LEU A 512 -10.17 -0.30 13.29
CA LEU A 512 -10.08 -1.70 12.83
C LEU A 512 -10.80 -2.69 13.76
N VAL A 513 -11.15 -2.27 14.99
CA VAL A 513 -11.69 -3.13 16.07
C VAL A 513 -13.02 -2.60 16.64
N ALA A 514 -13.66 -1.61 16.00
CA ALA A 514 -14.93 -1.05 16.46
C ALA A 514 -16.14 -1.77 15.84
#